data_AF-A0A831YCP6-F1
#
_entry.id   AF-A0A831YCP6-F1
#
_cell.length_a   1.000
_cell.length_b   1.000
_cell.length_c   1.000
_cell.angle_alpha   90.00
_cell.angle_beta   90.00
_cell.angle_gamma   90.00
#
_symmetry.space_group_name_H-M   'P 1'
#
loop_
_entity.id
_entity.type
_entity.pdbx_description
1 polymer ?
#
loop_
_entity_poly.entity_id
_entity_poly.type
_entity_poly.pdbx_seq_one_letter_code
_entity_poly.pdbx_strand_id
1 'polypeptide(L)'
;MKKLYLCFLWHMHQPYYKNPYTNLFEMPWTFLHAIKDYYDMPWHLSKHPKIKATFNLVPSLLKQLEEYIQNPQVCYLLNTLEKPVEKLTQTEKLYLTDILFSANSKTMIKPFERYYQLYLKKHSKNSTFDNQEILDLQVLFLLAWSGNYLRENNNTVKKLIEKKKNYTHQEKLELITALKHFIKEIIAFYKDLNQKGQIEISTTPYYHPILPLLIDINTAKESLPNVNLPKLKSGFKDDAALHVKNAVEYYEKTFSKKPTGFWPSEGSISNETIKLFKENLILWTASDEDVLFNSINDRKIENIYKVYNYEGVNIFFRDKYLSDAIGFRYQNLDPKSAVKDFILRLRYIYERTDFNPVVSVILDGENAWEFYE
;
A
#
# COMPACT_ATOMS: atom_id res chain seq x y z
N MET A 1 7.13 -35.16 -9.96
CA MET A 1 8.15 -34.25 -9.40
C MET A 1 7.44 -33.26 -8.48
N LYS A 2 7.94 -33.11 -7.26
CA LYS A 2 7.44 -32.12 -6.29
C LYS A 2 7.75 -30.69 -6.76
N LYS A 3 6.84 -29.75 -6.53
CA LYS A 3 6.97 -28.31 -6.85
C LYS A 3 6.76 -27.45 -5.60
N LEU A 4 7.38 -26.28 -5.55
CA LEU A 4 7.04 -25.19 -4.62
C LEU A 4 6.26 -24.13 -5.38
N TYR A 5 5.16 -23.66 -4.80
CA TYR A 5 4.40 -22.52 -5.27
C TYR A 5 4.71 -21.32 -4.40
N LEU A 6 5.08 -20.20 -5.01
CA LEU A 6 5.36 -18.94 -4.33
C LEU A 6 4.26 -17.95 -4.72
N CYS A 7 3.53 -17.46 -3.73
CA CYS A 7 2.42 -16.53 -3.89
C CYS A 7 2.77 -15.20 -3.23
N PHE A 8 2.90 -14.14 -4.02
CA PHE A 8 3.02 -12.78 -3.50
C PHE A 8 1.63 -12.13 -3.41
N LEU A 9 1.33 -11.49 -2.29
CA LEU A 9 0.17 -10.61 -2.13
C LEU A 9 0.66 -9.26 -1.60
N TRP A 10 0.54 -8.24 -2.46
CA TRP A 10 0.85 -6.85 -2.12
C TRP A 10 -0.43 -6.13 -1.72
N HIS A 11 -0.56 -5.76 -0.45
CA HIS A 11 -1.73 -5.07 0.09
C HIS A 11 -1.58 -3.56 -0.06
N MET A 12 -2.32 -2.95 -1.00
CA MET A 12 -2.30 -1.51 -1.23
C MET A 12 -3.45 -0.86 -0.47
N HIS A 13 -3.12 -0.13 0.60
CA HIS A 13 -4.13 0.46 1.49
C HIS A 13 -3.74 1.87 1.91
N GLN A 14 -4.73 2.76 2.04
CA GLN A 14 -4.63 3.96 2.85
C GLN A 14 -5.97 4.18 3.56
N PRO A 15 -5.94 4.68 4.81
CA PRO A 15 -7.13 5.22 5.45
C PRO A 15 -7.86 6.23 4.55
N TYR A 16 -9.16 6.35 4.74
CA TYR A 16 -9.94 7.34 4.01
C TYR A 16 -9.69 8.74 4.59
N TYR A 17 -8.79 9.51 3.97
CA TYR A 17 -8.30 10.78 4.52
C TYR A 17 -9.21 11.99 4.29
N LYS A 18 -10.39 11.79 3.71
CA LYS A 18 -11.30 12.89 3.41
C LYS A 18 -12.02 13.32 4.68
N ASN A 19 -11.83 14.57 5.07
CA ASN A 19 -12.61 15.15 6.15
C ASN A 19 -14.03 15.46 5.62
N PRO A 20 -15.09 14.92 6.24
CA PRO A 20 -16.47 15.12 5.78
C PRO A 20 -16.98 16.56 5.97
N TYR A 21 -16.37 17.34 6.88
CA TYR A 21 -16.76 18.73 7.15
C TYR A 21 -16.14 19.71 6.15
N THR A 22 -14.85 19.52 5.81
CA THR A 22 -14.13 20.41 4.88
C THR A 22 -14.17 19.93 3.44
N ASN A 23 -14.52 18.66 3.22
CA ASN A 23 -14.47 17.97 1.94
C ASN A 23 -13.06 17.91 1.32
N LEU A 24 -12.02 18.12 2.13
CA LEU A 24 -10.61 18.06 1.74
C LEU A 24 -9.96 16.75 2.22
N PHE A 25 -9.02 16.24 1.43
CA PHE A 25 -8.04 15.26 1.88
C PHE A 25 -6.94 15.97 2.67
N GLU A 26 -6.91 15.71 3.97
CA GLU A 26 -6.01 16.40 4.90
C GLU A 26 -4.59 15.80 4.87
N MET A 27 -4.48 14.51 4.61
CA MET A 27 -3.21 13.81 4.46
C MET A 27 -2.91 13.52 2.99
N PRO A 28 -1.65 13.69 2.52
CA PRO A 28 -1.30 13.56 1.11
C PRO A 28 -0.92 12.13 0.69
N TRP A 29 -0.93 11.15 1.60
CA TRP A 29 -0.31 9.85 1.37
C TRP A 29 -0.88 9.09 0.17
N THR A 30 -2.20 9.12 -0.03
CA THR A 30 -2.81 8.54 -1.23
C THR A 30 -2.24 9.14 -2.52
N PHE A 31 -2.02 10.47 -2.56
CA PHE A 31 -1.40 11.13 -3.71
C PHE A 31 0.08 10.75 -3.86
N LEU A 32 0.84 10.74 -2.75
CA LEU A 32 2.29 10.49 -2.76
C LEU A 32 2.61 9.05 -3.17
N HIS A 33 1.89 8.06 -2.64
CA HIS A 33 2.02 6.67 -3.08
C HIS A 33 1.45 6.42 -4.48
N ALA A 34 0.47 7.22 -4.94
CA ALA A 34 -0.01 7.13 -6.32
C ALA A 34 1.05 7.52 -7.35
N ILE A 35 1.88 8.52 -7.05
CA ILE A 35 2.99 8.92 -7.93
C ILE A 35 4.24 8.03 -7.75
N LYS A 36 4.14 6.95 -6.98
CA LYS A 36 5.24 6.02 -6.68
C LYS A 36 4.75 4.58 -6.66
N ASP A 37 4.42 4.06 -5.48
CA ASP A 37 4.31 2.65 -5.17
C ASP A 37 3.17 1.95 -5.91
N TYR A 38 2.01 2.61 -6.03
CA TYR A 38 0.84 1.99 -6.67
C TYR A 38 1.04 1.69 -8.14
N TYR A 39 1.95 2.40 -8.82
CA TYR A 39 2.30 2.13 -10.21
C TYR A 39 3.61 1.36 -10.35
N ASP A 40 4.65 1.75 -9.60
CA ASP A 40 5.98 1.16 -9.74
C ASP A 40 5.97 -0.35 -9.44
N MET A 41 5.18 -0.78 -8.46
CA MET A 41 5.10 -2.19 -8.07
C MET A 41 4.61 -3.10 -9.21
N PRO A 42 3.41 -2.88 -9.79
CA PRO A 42 2.99 -3.65 -10.96
C PRO A 42 3.88 -3.41 -12.19
N TRP A 43 4.53 -2.24 -12.31
CA TRP A 43 5.40 -1.94 -13.44
C TRP A 43 6.69 -2.76 -13.41
N HIS A 44 7.36 -2.88 -12.24
CA HIS A 44 8.52 -3.76 -12.09
C HIS A 44 8.14 -5.21 -12.38
N LEU A 45 6.97 -5.67 -11.91
CA LEU A 45 6.48 -7.01 -12.25
C LEU A 45 6.25 -7.18 -13.75
N SER A 46 5.68 -6.18 -14.43
CA SER A 46 5.37 -6.24 -15.88
C SER A 46 6.60 -6.52 -16.75
N LYS A 47 7.79 -6.13 -16.29
CA LYS A 47 9.08 -6.43 -16.95
C LYS A 47 9.45 -7.91 -16.90
N HIS A 48 8.77 -8.71 -16.08
CA HIS A 48 9.02 -10.12 -15.86
C HIS A 48 7.74 -10.95 -16.14
N PRO A 49 7.35 -11.17 -17.41
CA PRO A 49 6.04 -11.73 -17.80
C PRO A 49 5.78 -13.17 -17.32
N LYS A 50 6.82 -13.88 -16.89
CA LYS A 50 6.71 -15.24 -16.32
C LYS A 50 6.38 -15.25 -14.83
N ILE A 51 6.55 -14.12 -14.14
CA ILE A 51 6.24 -13.97 -12.72
C ILE A 51 4.80 -13.49 -12.58
N LYS A 52 4.07 -14.12 -11.66
CA LYS A 52 2.72 -13.73 -11.28
C LYS A 52 2.70 -13.23 -9.85
N ALA A 53 1.78 -12.33 -9.56
CA ALA A 53 1.54 -11.83 -8.21
C ALA A 53 0.07 -11.45 -8.04
N THR A 54 -0.37 -11.37 -6.79
CA THR A 54 -1.66 -10.81 -6.43
C THR A 54 -1.47 -9.40 -5.89
N PHE A 55 -2.29 -8.48 -6.35
CA PHE A 55 -2.40 -7.15 -5.77
C PHE A 55 -3.76 -7.03 -5.10
N ASN A 56 -3.77 -6.68 -3.83
CA ASN A 56 -4.99 -6.36 -3.13
C ASN A 56 -5.18 -4.85 -3.14
N LEU A 57 -6.30 -4.38 -3.70
CA LEU A 57 -6.61 -2.95 -3.81
C LEU A 57 -7.83 -2.65 -2.94
N VAL A 58 -7.63 -1.91 -1.85
CA VAL A 58 -8.72 -1.58 -0.93
C VAL A 58 -9.72 -0.63 -1.61
N PRO A 59 -11.05 -0.86 -1.51
CA PRO A 59 -12.04 0.00 -2.15
C PRO A 59 -11.95 1.47 -1.72
N SER A 60 -11.71 1.75 -0.44
CA SER A 60 -11.48 3.12 0.06
C SER A 60 -10.28 3.80 -0.61
N LEU A 61 -9.20 3.08 -0.89
CA LEU A 61 -8.04 3.61 -1.63
C LEU A 61 -8.42 3.96 -3.07
N LEU A 62 -9.05 3.03 -3.79
CA LEU A 62 -9.50 3.25 -5.16
C LEU A 62 -10.45 4.45 -5.26
N LYS A 63 -11.38 4.55 -4.29
CA LYS A 63 -12.32 5.67 -4.21
C LYS A 63 -11.61 7.00 -4.04
N GLN A 64 -10.56 7.05 -3.21
CA GLN A 64 -9.74 8.26 -3.07
C GLN A 64 -9.05 8.60 -4.39
N LEU A 65 -8.39 7.64 -5.06
CA LEU A 65 -7.74 7.86 -6.36
C LEU A 65 -8.70 8.43 -7.40
N GLU A 66 -9.93 7.90 -7.49
CA GLU A 66 -10.97 8.45 -8.37
C GLU A 66 -11.30 9.91 -8.04
N GLU A 67 -11.38 10.27 -6.76
CA GLU A 67 -11.65 11.64 -6.35
C GLU A 67 -10.48 12.59 -6.64
N TYR A 68 -9.23 12.14 -6.44
CA TYR A 68 -8.03 12.89 -6.86
C TYR A 68 -8.03 13.13 -8.38
N ILE A 69 -8.45 12.14 -9.18
CA ILE A 69 -8.51 12.25 -10.64
C ILE A 69 -9.59 13.26 -11.07
N GLN A 70 -10.76 13.22 -10.43
CA GLN A 70 -11.90 14.07 -10.77
C GLN A 70 -11.72 15.51 -10.32
N ASN A 71 -11.22 15.73 -9.10
CA ASN A 71 -11.00 17.05 -8.55
C ASN A 71 -9.70 17.10 -7.73
N PRO A 72 -8.53 17.26 -8.37
CA PRO A 72 -7.25 17.28 -7.65
C PRO A 72 -7.14 18.36 -6.57
N GLN A 73 -7.98 19.41 -6.60
CA GLN A 73 -7.98 20.49 -5.61
C GLN A 73 -8.54 20.09 -4.25
N VAL A 74 -9.19 18.91 -4.14
CA VAL A 74 -9.59 18.40 -2.82
C VAL A 74 -8.38 17.95 -2.00
N CYS A 75 -7.20 17.78 -2.60
CA CYS A 75 -5.96 17.54 -1.88
C CYS A 75 -5.43 18.83 -1.26
N TYR A 76 -5.38 18.91 0.07
CA TYR A 76 -4.86 20.10 0.74
C TYR A 76 -3.42 20.41 0.32
N LEU A 77 -2.55 19.39 0.27
CA LEU A 77 -1.16 19.56 -0.19
C LEU A 77 -1.10 20.16 -1.61
N LEU A 78 -1.78 19.56 -2.60
CA LEU A 78 -1.71 20.06 -3.98
C LEU A 78 -2.26 21.48 -4.11
N ASN A 79 -3.39 21.76 -3.48
CA ASN A 79 -3.99 23.10 -3.47
C ASN A 79 -3.04 24.14 -2.86
N THR A 80 -2.32 23.79 -1.79
CA THR A 80 -1.31 24.67 -1.20
C THR A 80 -0.06 24.79 -2.07
N LEU A 81 0.41 23.69 -2.66
CA LEU A 81 1.58 23.67 -3.54
C LEU A 81 1.38 24.48 -4.82
N GLU A 82 0.16 24.62 -5.34
CA GLU A 82 -0.09 25.40 -6.55
C GLU A 82 -0.04 26.92 -6.34
N LYS A 83 -0.06 27.41 -5.10
CA LYS A 83 0.01 28.85 -4.84
C LYS A 83 1.42 29.40 -5.11
N PRO A 84 1.56 30.64 -5.60
CA PRO A 84 2.83 31.37 -5.52
C PRO A 84 3.28 31.47 -4.06
N VAL A 85 4.59 31.35 -3.79
CA VAL A 85 5.11 31.29 -2.42
C VAL A 85 4.85 32.58 -1.65
N GLU A 86 4.81 33.71 -2.37
CA GLU A 86 4.47 35.05 -1.87
C GLU A 86 3.03 35.14 -1.37
N LYS A 87 2.14 34.28 -1.89
CA LYS A 87 0.71 34.25 -1.56
C LYS A 87 0.36 33.22 -0.49
N LEU A 88 1.34 32.45 0.01
CA LEU A 88 1.11 31.50 1.09
C LEU A 88 0.88 32.23 2.40
N THR A 89 -0.17 31.84 3.11
CA THR A 89 -0.43 32.27 4.48
C THR A 89 0.62 31.71 5.44
N GLN A 90 0.72 32.31 6.64
CA GLN A 90 1.65 31.81 7.65
C GLN A 90 1.36 30.34 8.04
N THR A 91 0.08 29.98 8.18
CA THR A 91 -0.35 28.61 8.48
C THR A 91 0.06 27.62 7.39
N GLU A 92 -0.10 28.00 6.12
CA GLU A 92 0.32 27.16 5.00
C GLU A 92 1.83 27.00 4.92
N LYS A 93 2.60 28.06 5.21
CA LYS A 93 4.06 27.97 5.28
C LYS A 93 4.50 27.00 6.38
N LEU A 94 3.88 27.07 7.56
CA LEU A 94 4.16 26.13 8.66
C LEU A 94 3.85 24.69 8.26
N TYR A 95 2.65 24.46 7.72
CA TYR A 95 2.26 23.15 7.19
C TYR A 95 3.27 22.59 6.18
N LEU A 96 3.66 23.41 5.18
CA LEU A 96 4.64 23.01 4.17
C LEU A 96 6.01 22.71 4.78
N THR A 97 6.48 23.51 5.73
CA THR A 97 7.78 23.27 6.38
C THR A 97 7.82 22.01 7.24
N ASP A 98 6.67 21.41 7.55
CA ASP A 98 6.59 20.11 8.21
C ASP A 98 6.45 18.98 7.19
N ILE A 99 5.42 19.03 6.34
CA ILE A 99 5.12 17.93 5.41
C ILE A 99 6.20 17.73 4.34
N LEU A 100 6.86 18.80 3.89
CA LEU A 100 7.91 18.71 2.86
C LEU A 100 9.21 18.09 3.35
N PHE A 101 9.30 17.67 4.61
CA PHE A 101 10.41 16.83 5.11
C PHE A 101 9.95 15.43 5.52
N SER A 102 8.69 15.07 5.26
CA SER A 102 8.17 13.72 5.48
C SER A 102 8.52 12.80 4.31
N ALA A 103 9.82 12.58 4.12
CA ALA A 103 10.39 11.59 3.20
C ALA A 103 11.64 11.00 3.86
N ASN A 104 11.99 9.76 3.53
CA ASN A 104 13.17 9.13 4.11
C ASN A 104 14.44 9.97 3.87
N SER A 105 15.13 10.36 4.95
CA SER A 105 16.26 11.27 4.85
C SER A 105 17.46 10.67 4.12
N LYS A 106 17.67 9.34 4.21
CA LYS A 106 18.83 8.64 3.63
C LYS A 106 18.65 8.36 2.14
N THR A 107 17.47 7.90 1.74
CA THR A 107 17.21 7.29 0.41
C THR A 107 16.36 8.17 -0.49
N MET A 108 15.62 9.14 0.06
CA MET A 108 14.78 10.05 -0.73
C MET A 108 15.27 11.49 -0.70
N ILE A 109 15.66 12.01 0.47
CA ILE A 109 16.14 13.40 0.60
C ILE A 109 17.60 13.51 0.18
N LYS A 110 18.49 12.72 0.79
CA LYS A 110 19.95 12.79 0.58
C LYS A 110 20.39 12.69 -0.88
N PRO A 111 19.77 11.87 -1.76
CA PRO A 111 20.16 11.83 -3.18
C PRO A 111 19.99 13.17 -3.92
N PHE A 112 19.13 14.06 -3.42
CA PHE A 112 18.99 15.42 -3.96
C PHE A 112 19.82 16.39 -3.12
N GLU A 113 20.99 16.78 -3.62
CA GLU A 113 21.95 17.62 -2.89
C GLU A 113 21.30 18.88 -2.29
N ARG A 114 20.52 19.62 -3.08
CA ARG A 114 19.81 20.82 -2.61
C ARG A 114 18.78 20.50 -1.53
N TYR A 115 18.06 19.39 -1.66
CA TYR A 115 17.05 18.98 -0.69
C TYR A 115 17.71 18.61 0.65
N TYR A 116 18.84 17.91 0.60
CA TYR A 116 19.63 17.57 1.78
C TYR A 116 20.20 18.81 2.48
N GLN A 117 20.68 19.81 1.74
CA GLN A 117 21.10 21.10 2.31
C GLN A 117 19.96 21.76 3.10
N LEU A 118 18.75 21.76 2.54
CA LEU A 118 17.56 22.34 3.17
C LEU A 118 17.09 21.52 4.38
N TYR A 119 17.24 20.19 4.33
CA TYR A 119 17.00 19.30 5.46
C TYR A 119 17.96 19.56 6.63
N LEU A 120 19.26 19.74 6.35
CA LEU A 120 20.24 20.12 7.37
C LEU A 120 19.91 21.50 7.97
N LYS A 121 19.48 22.46 7.13
CA LYS A 121 19.03 23.78 7.59
C LYS A 121 17.82 23.68 8.54
N LYS A 122 16.83 22.83 8.24
CA LYS A 122 15.65 22.58 9.10
C LYS A 122 16.03 22.15 10.53
N HIS A 123 17.13 21.43 10.68
CA HIS A 123 17.61 20.89 11.95
C HIS A 123 18.64 21.79 12.65
N SER A 124 18.91 22.98 12.10
CA SER A 124 19.77 23.99 12.71
C SER A 124 18.99 24.91 13.67
N LYS A 125 19.70 25.61 14.57
CA LYS A 125 19.08 26.45 15.63
C LYS A 125 18.24 27.63 15.11
N ASN A 126 18.41 28.06 13.85
CA ASN A 126 17.66 29.15 13.20
C ASN A 126 17.17 28.72 11.82
N SER A 127 16.16 27.84 11.78
CA SER A 127 15.60 27.30 10.53
C SER A 127 14.53 28.22 9.94
N THR A 128 14.93 29.36 9.35
CA THR A 128 14.04 30.17 8.50
C THR A 128 14.30 29.85 7.03
N PHE A 129 13.25 29.83 6.22
CA PHE A 129 13.33 29.57 4.78
C PHE A 129 12.88 30.81 4.00
N ASP A 130 13.68 31.24 3.03
CA ASP A 130 13.25 32.26 2.08
C ASP A 130 12.27 31.70 1.02
N ASN A 131 11.71 32.58 0.19
CA ASN A 131 10.72 32.15 -0.80
C ASN A 131 11.29 31.18 -1.85
N GLN A 132 12.56 31.34 -2.25
CA GLN A 132 13.18 30.46 -3.23
C GLN A 132 13.51 29.10 -2.62
N GLU A 133 13.92 29.06 -1.36
CA GLU A 133 14.13 27.82 -0.61
C GLU A 133 12.83 27.04 -0.43
N ILE A 134 11.72 27.71 -0.11
CA ILE A 134 10.41 27.07 -0.04
C ILE A 134 10.00 26.54 -1.42
N LEU A 135 10.20 27.32 -2.49
CA LEU A 135 9.89 26.87 -3.85
C LEU A 135 10.72 25.64 -4.26
N ASP A 136 12.02 25.65 -3.94
CA ASP A 136 12.89 24.50 -4.17
C ASP A 136 12.42 23.28 -3.37
N LEU A 137 12.06 23.45 -2.09
CA LEU A 137 11.51 22.37 -1.26
C LEU A 137 10.26 21.75 -1.87
N GLN A 138 9.33 22.57 -2.36
CA GLN A 138 8.08 22.10 -2.96
C GLN A 138 8.34 21.20 -4.18
N VAL A 139 9.26 21.60 -5.06
CA VAL A 139 9.61 20.81 -6.24
C VAL A 139 10.39 19.56 -5.86
N LEU A 140 11.42 19.71 -5.02
CA LEU A 140 12.28 18.60 -4.63
C LEU A 140 11.53 17.50 -3.86
N PHE A 141 10.57 17.87 -3.03
CA PHE A 141 9.68 16.92 -2.35
C PHE A 141 8.90 16.06 -3.36
N LEU A 142 8.25 16.70 -4.35
CA LEU A 142 7.50 15.98 -5.39
C LEU A 142 8.42 15.12 -6.27
N LEU A 143 9.62 15.58 -6.58
CA LEU A 143 10.62 14.79 -7.32
C LEU A 143 11.11 13.61 -6.50
N ALA A 144 11.33 13.78 -5.19
CA ALA A 144 11.74 12.72 -4.28
C ALA A 144 10.67 11.63 -4.18
N TRP A 145 9.40 12.02 -4.15
CA TRP A 145 8.26 11.10 -4.17
C TRP A 145 7.92 10.54 -5.55
N SER A 146 8.44 11.10 -6.66
CA SER A 146 8.18 10.53 -7.98
C SER A 146 8.83 9.14 -8.10
N GLY A 147 8.04 8.13 -8.47
CA GLY A 147 8.50 6.75 -8.65
C GLY A 147 9.50 6.56 -9.79
N ASN A 148 10.12 5.38 -9.82
CA ASN A 148 11.09 4.99 -10.82
C ASN A 148 10.52 5.07 -12.23
N TYR A 149 9.25 4.68 -12.44
CA TYR A 149 8.63 4.83 -13.76
C TYR A 149 8.58 6.29 -14.21
N LEU A 150 8.13 7.20 -13.35
CA LEU A 150 8.07 8.63 -13.66
C LEU A 150 9.46 9.22 -13.92
N ARG A 151 10.45 8.87 -13.11
CA ARG A 151 11.85 9.30 -13.30
C ARG A 151 12.42 8.81 -14.63
N GLU A 152 12.06 7.59 -15.04
CA GLU A 152 12.53 6.97 -16.28
C GLU A 152 11.76 7.38 -17.53
N ASN A 153 10.51 7.83 -17.42
CA ASN A 153 9.62 7.98 -18.59
C ASN A 153 8.95 9.36 -18.71
N ASN A 154 8.90 10.17 -17.66
CA ASN A 154 8.29 11.50 -17.71
C ASN A 154 9.34 12.59 -17.97
N ASN A 155 9.21 13.28 -19.12
CA ASN A 155 10.16 14.31 -19.54
C ASN A 155 10.25 15.50 -18.57
N THR A 156 9.12 15.92 -17.98
CA THR A 156 9.09 17.01 -17.00
C THR A 156 9.86 16.62 -15.75
N VAL A 157 9.61 15.42 -15.22
CA VAL A 157 10.33 14.90 -14.04
C VAL A 157 11.83 14.83 -14.30
N LYS A 158 12.26 14.25 -15.44
CA LYS A 158 13.67 14.17 -15.83
C LYS A 158 14.36 15.54 -15.87
N LYS A 159 13.77 16.48 -16.62
CA LYS A 159 14.29 17.84 -16.79
C LYS A 159 14.49 18.54 -15.44
N LEU A 160 13.53 18.38 -14.51
CA LEU A 160 13.59 19.02 -13.21
C LEU A 160 14.57 18.34 -12.25
N ILE A 161 14.78 17.03 -12.35
CA ILE A 161 15.87 16.34 -11.63
C ILE A 161 17.22 16.88 -12.09
N GLU A 162 17.43 17.03 -13.40
CA GLU A 162 18.69 17.56 -13.97
C GLU A 162 18.97 19.01 -13.57
N LYS A 163 17.92 19.83 -13.39
CA LYS A 163 18.03 21.24 -12.99
C LYS A 163 18.54 21.44 -11.56
N LYS A 164 18.26 20.50 -10.65
CA LYS A 164 18.70 20.43 -9.22
C LYS A 164 18.21 21.52 -8.27
N LYS A 165 18.11 22.79 -8.67
CA LYS A 165 17.74 23.93 -7.79
C LYS A 165 17.26 25.16 -8.58
N ASN A 166 16.87 26.22 -7.85
CA ASN A 166 16.39 27.49 -8.41
C ASN A 166 15.19 27.27 -9.34
N TYR A 167 14.25 26.47 -8.88
CA TYR A 167 13.03 26.19 -9.63
C TYR A 167 12.15 27.43 -9.69
N THR A 168 11.37 27.53 -10.77
CA THR A 168 10.40 28.60 -10.98
C THR A 168 9.00 28.13 -10.59
N HIS A 169 8.10 29.08 -10.34
CA HIS A 169 6.70 28.77 -10.08
C HIS A 169 6.06 28.01 -11.25
N GLN A 170 6.39 28.39 -12.49
CA GLN A 170 5.89 27.75 -13.69
C GLN A 170 6.32 26.28 -13.78
N GLU A 171 7.60 25.98 -13.54
CA GLU A 171 8.11 24.60 -13.52
C GLU A 171 7.45 23.74 -12.43
N LYS A 172 7.16 24.33 -11.27
CA LYS A 172 6.38 23.64 -10.22
C LYS A 172 4.98 23.27 -10.72
N LEU A 173 4.27 24.18 -11.38
CA LEU A 173 2.94 23.91 -11.94
C LEU A 173 3.00 22.86 -13.06
N GLU A 174 4.04 22.88 -13.89
CA GLU A 174 4.29 21.86 -14.91
C GLU A 174 4.49 20.47 -14.29
N LEU A 175 5.27 20.38 -13.21
CA LEU A 175 5.47 19.13 -12.47
C LEU A 175 4.14 18.62 -11.87
N ILE A 176 3.42 19.48 -11.15
CA ILE A 176 2.13 19.11 -10.55
C ILE A 176 1.15 18.63 -11.62
N THR A 177 1.10 19.29 -12.77
CA THR A 177 0.24 18.90 -13.90
C THR A 177 0.63 17.52 -14.45
N ALA A 178 1.92 17.27 -14.63
CA ALA A 178 2.42 15.98 -15.09
C ALA A 178 2.06 14.84 -14.12
N LEU A 179 2.21 15.07 -12.82
CA LEU A 179 1.87 14.10 -11.77
C LEU A 179 0.35 13.84 -11.70
N LYS A 180 -0.48 14.88 -11.79
CA LYS A 180 -1.95 14.75 -11.85
C LYS A 180 -2.41 13.94 -13.08
N HIS A 181 -1.73 14.10 -14.21
CA HIS A 181 -2.03 13.31 -15.41
C HIS A 181 -1.69 11.83 -15.19
N PHE A 182 -0.52 11.55 -14.63
CA PHE A 182 -0.03 10.20 -14.39
C PHE A 182 -0.96 9.34 -13.50
N ILE A 183 -1.56 9.93 -12.46
CA ILE A 183 -2.47 9.19 -11.55
C ILE A 183 -3.63 8.51 -12.30
N LYS A 184 -4.05 9.08 -13.44
CA LYS A 184 -5.12 8.53 -14.28
C LYS A 184 -4.75 7.18 -14.90
N GLU A 185 -3.46 6.87 -15.02
CA GLU A 185 -2.96 5.66 -15.66
C GLU A 185 -2.98 4.45 -14.72
N ILE A 186 -3.00 4.66 -13.40
CA ILE A 186 -2.80 3.60 -12.39
C ILE A 186 -3.84 2.49 -12.52
N ILE A 187 -5.13 2.83 -12.41
CA ILE A 187 -6.21 1.84 -12.43
C ILE A 187 -6.27 1.14 -13.79
N ALA A 188 -6.04 1.87 -14.88
CA ALA A 188 -6.01 1.29 -16.22
C ALA A 188 -4.88 0.27 -16.38
N PHE A 189 -3.72 0.54 -15.80
CA PHE A 189 -2.57 -0.37 -15.85
C PHE A 189 -2.83 -1.67 -15.07
N TYR A 190 -3.43 -1.59 -13.87
CA TYR A 190 -3.90 -2.78 -13.14
C TYR A 190 -4.90 -3.61 -13.97
N LYS A 191 -5.86 -2.96 -14.64
CA LYS A 191 -6.83 -3.66 -15.50
C LYS A 191 -6.14 -4.43 -16.63
N ASP A 192 -5.18 -3.80 -17.30
CA ASP A 192 -4.42 -4.41 -18.40
C ASP A 192 -3.65 -5.66 -17.93
N LEU A 193 -2.90 -5.57 -16.84
CA LEU A 193 -2.15 -6.70 -16.29
C LEU A 193 -3.05 -7.85 -15.82
N ASN A 194 -4.20 -7.51 -15.23
CA ASN A 194 -5.20 -8.50 -14.79
C ASN A 194 -5.86 -9.20 -15.99
N GLN A 195 -6.17 -8.46 -17.06
CA GLN A 195 -6.71 -9.03 -18.31
C GLN A 195 -5.71 -9.96 -19.00
N LYS A 196 -4.41 -9.63 -18.94
CA LYS A 196 -3.31 -10.48 -19.44
C LYS A 196 -3.06 -11.71 -18.55
N GLY A 197 -3.68 -11.80 -17.38
CA GLY A 197 -3.50 -12.90 -16.42
C GLY A 197 -2.10 -12.95 -15.80
N GLN A 198 -1.37 -11.82 -15.84
CA GLN A 198 -0.08 -11.69 -15.17
C GLN A 198 -0.28 -11.42 -13.67
N ILE A 199 -1.29 -10.65 -13.32
CA ILE A 199 -1.70 -10.44 -11.93
C ILE A 199 -3.11 -10.96 -11.69
N GLU A 200 -3.39 -11.27 -10.43
CA GLU A 200 -4.76 -11.29 -9.90
C GLU A 200 -4.98 -10.01 -9.08
N ILE A 201 -6.18 -9.44 -9.15
CA ILE A 201 -6.59 -8.36 -8.25
C ILE A 201 -7.59 -8.93 -7.24
N SER A 202 -7.31 -8.72 -5.95
CA SER A 202 -8.22 -9.06 -4.85
C SER A 202 -8.75 -7.79 -4.18
N THR A 203 -9.81 -7.94 -3.38
CA THR A 203 -10.41 -6.83 -2.63
C THR A 203 -10.41 -7.09 -1.12
N THR A 204 -10.93 -6.13 -0.35
CA THR A 204 -10.91 -6.06 1.11
C THR A 204 -12.21 -5.36 1.57
N PRO A 205 -12.65 -5.47 2.84
CA PRO A 205 -13.82 -4.75 3.32
C PRO A 205 -13.74 -3.26 2.99
N TYR A 206 -14.85 -2.64 2.59
CA TYR A 206 -14.82 -1.36 1.86
C TYR A 206 -13.98 -0.25 2.51
N TYR A 207 -14.11 -0.04 3.83
CA TYR A 207 -13.32 0.93 4.60
C TYR A 207 -12.34 0.26 5.56
N HIS A 208 -11.90 -0.96 5.23
CA HIS A 208 -10.93 -1.73 6.01
C HIS A 208 -11.30 -2.02 7.49
N PRO A 209 -12.57 -2.25 7.90
CA PRO A 209 -12.86 -2.68 9.27
C PRO A 209 -12.35 -4.09 9.58
N ILE A 210 -12.09 -4.36 10.85
CA ILE A 210 -11.82 -5.70 11.39
C ILE A 210 -13.14 -6.48 11.47
N LEU A 211 -13.44 -7.28 10.43
CA LEU A 211 -14.73 -7.97 10.29
C LEU A 211 -15.12 -8.85 11.48
N PRO A 212 -14.22 -9.67 12.06
CA PRO A 212 -14.59 -10.52 13.21
C PRO A 212 -15.22 -9.73 14.35
N LEU A 213 -14.69 -8.54 14.66
CA LEU A 213 -15.17 -7.69 15.76
C LEU A 213 -16.50 -7.01 15.44
N LEU A 214 -16.77 -6.69 14.18
CA LEU A 214 -18.08 -6.17 13.77
C LEU A 214 -19.16 -7.26 13.87
N ILE A 215 -18.84 -8.48 13.44
CA ILE A 215 -19.77 -9.62 13.48
C ILE A 215 -20.09 -9.99 14.93
N ASP A 216 -19.07 -10.24 15.74
CA ASP A 216 -19.20 -10.52 17.17
C ASP A 216 -17.93 -10.10 17.91
N ILE A 217 -18.05 -9.09 18.77
CA ILE A 217 -16.93 -8.58 19.57
C ILE A 217 -16.33 -9.64 20.52
N ASN A 218 -17.10 -10.68 20.88
CA ASN A 218 -16.58 -11.76 21.71
C ASN A 218 -15.50 -12.59 21.02
N THR A 219 -15.40 -12.54 19.68
CA THR A 219 -14.32 -13.21 18.92
C THR A 219 -12.92 -12.74 19.35
N ALA A 220 -12.79 -11.52 19.89
CA ALA A 220 -11.54 -11.05 20.48
C ALA A 220 -11.01 -11.97 21.59
N LYS A 221 -11.90 -12.64 22.34
CA LYS A 221 -11.53 -13.58 23.41
C LYS A 221 -10.95 -14.89 22.88
N GLU A 222 -11.22 -15.25 21.63
CA GLU A 222 -10.60 -16.43 21.01
C GLU A 222 -9.10 -16.22 20.83
N SER A 223 -8.68 -14.99 20.52
CA SER A 223 -7.26 -14.62 20.41
C SER A 223 -6.65 -14.15 21.73
N LEU A 224 -7.44 -13.44 22.55
CA LEU A 224 -7.00 -12.84 23.82
C LEU A 224 -8.04 -13.14 24.92
N PRO A 225 -7.99 -14.31 25.58
CA PRO A 225 -9.03 -14.75 26.52
C PRO A 225 -9.35 -13.77 27.66
N ASN A 226 -8.36 -13.02 28.11
CA ASN A 226 -8.46 -12.08 29.23
C ASN A 226 -8.71 -10.63 28.81
N VAL A 227 -9.08 -10.37 27.54
CA VAL A 227 -9.34 -9.01 27.06
C VAL A 227 -10.60 -8.43 27.70
N ASN A 228 -10.50 -7.18 28.18
CA ASN A 228 -11.64 -6.43 28.67
C ASN A 228 -12.42 -5.84 27.47
N LEU A 229 -13.64 -6.31 27.26
CA LEU A 229 -14.49 -5.85 26.16
C LEU A 229 -15.37 -4.66 26.57
N PRO A 230 -15.61 -3.70 25.65
CA PRO A 230 -16.58 -2.64 25.89
C PRO A 230 -17.99 -3.22 26.00
N LYS A 231 -18.84 -2.60 26.83
CA LYS A 231 -20.25 -2.98 26.96
C LYS A 231 -21.04 -2.45 25.77
N LEU A 232 -21.13 -3.25 24.70
CA LEU A 232 -21.96 -2.95 23.54
C LEU A 232 -23.38 -3.49 23.73
N LYS A 233 -24.38 -2.72 23.26
CA LYS A 233 -25.80 -3.11 23.33
C LYS A 233 -26.21 -4.05 22.19
N SER A 234 -25.48 -4.05 21.08
CA SER A 234 -25.73 -4.85 19.88
C SER A 234 -24.43 -5.05 19.10
N GLY A 235 -24.35 -6.12 18.31
CA GLY A 235 -23.29 -6.30 17.31
C GLY A 235 -23.54 -5.46 16.05
N PHE A 236 -22.55 -5.45 15.15
CA PHE A 236 -22.54 -4.70 13.88
C PHE A 236 -22.43 -5.67 12.69
N LYS A 237 -23.09 -6.83 12.78
CA LYS A 237 -23.03 -7.89 11.75
C LYS A 237 -23.55 -7.41 10.40
N ASP A 238 -24.61 -6.60 10.39
CA ASP A 238 -25.16 -6.03 9.15
C ASP A 238 -24.16 -5.05 8.51
N ASP A 239 -23.42 -4.27 9.30
CA ASP A 239 -22.34 -3.41 8.80
C ASP A 239 -21.21 -4.24 8.20
N ALA A 240 -20.81 -5.34 8.86
CA ALA A 240 -19.81 -6.27 8.31
C ALA A 240 -20.24 -6.82 6.94
N ALA A 241 -21.50 -7.25 6.81
CA ALA A 241 -22.06 -7.73 5.55
C ALA A 241 -22.10 -6.62 4.48
N LEU A 242 -22.47 -5.39 4.87
CA LEU A 242 -22.48 -4.24 3.97
C LEU A 242 -21.07 -3.91 3.46
N HIS A 243 -20.04 -3.98 4.30
CA HIS A 243 -18.67 -3.74 3.90
C HIS A 243 -18.15 -4.77 2.88
N VAL A 244 -18.51 -6.04 3.02
CA VAL A 244 -18.14 -7.09 2.05
C VAL A 244 -18.92 -6.91 0.75
N LYS A 245 -20.24 -6.72 0.83
CA LYS A 245 -21.10 -6.52 -0.34
C LYS A 245 -20.66 -5.31 -1.17
N ASN A 246 -20.48 -4.15 -0.52
CA ASN A 246 -20.05 -2.93 -1.21
C ASN A 246 -18.67 -3.09 -1.83
N ALA A 247 -17.75 -3.83 -1.18
CA ALA A 247 -16.43 -4.10 -1.74
C ALA A 247 -16.51 -4.95 -3.02
N VAL A 248 -17.37 -5.97 -3.04
CA VAL A 248 -17.61 -6.82 -4.22
C VAL A 248 -18.25 -6.00 -5.35
N GLU A 249 -19.28 -5.23 -5.06
CA GLU A 249 -19.96 -4.36 -6.05
C GLU A 249 -19.01 -3.30 -6.62
N TYR A 250 -18.20 -2.67 -5.77
CA TYR A 250 -17.23 -1.67 -6.19
C TYR A 250 -16.10 -2.29 -7.04
N TYR A 251 -15.62 -3.48 -6.66
CA TYR A 251 -14.67 -4.24 -7.48
C TYR A 251 -15.28 -4.58 -8.85
N GLU A 252 -16.51 -5.09 -8.90
CA GLU A 252 -17.18 -5.47 -10.15
C GLU A 252 -17.41 -4.27 -11.07
N LYS A 253 -17.82 -3.12 -10.51
CA LYS A 253 -17.90 -1.86 -11.26
C LYS A 253 -16.55 -1.44 -11.84
N THR A 254 -15.47 -1.62 -11.08
CA THR A 254 -14.12 -1.15 -11.46
C THR A 254 -13.47 -2.08 -12.47
N PHE A 255 -13.52 -3.40 -12.27
CA PHE A 255 -12.78 -4.40 -13.03
C PHE A 255 -13.65 -5.26 -13.96
N SER A 256 -14.96 -5.01 -14.00
CA SER A 256 -15.93 -5.70 -14.86
C SER A 256 -16.02 -7.22 -14.64
N LYS A 257 -15.60 -7.68 -13.46
CA LYS A 257 -15.68 -9.07 -12.99
C LYS A 257 -15.87 -9.06 -11.48
N LYS A 258 -16.46 -10.10 -10.90
CA LYS A 258 -16.48 -10.29 -9.45
C LYS A 258 -15.10 -10.71 -8.92
N PRO A 259 -14.70 -10.29 -7.71
CA PRO A 259 -13.44 -10.72 -7.12
C PRO A 259 -13.57 -12.19 -6.67
N THR A 260 -12.51 -12.97 -6.88
CA THR A 260 -12.39 -14.34 -6.35
C THR A 260 -11.57 -14.40 -5.08
N GLY A 261 -10.68 -13.42 -4.89
CA GLY A 261 -9.81 -13.29 -3.72
C GLY A 261 -10.23 -12.15 -2.81
N PHE A 262 -10.11 -12.37 -1.51
CA PHE A 262 -10.44 -11.38 -0.50
C PHE A 262 -9.40 -11.37 0.62
N TRP A 263 -8.67 -10.27 0.79
CA TRP A 263 -7.78 -10.06 1.93
C TRP A 263 -8.58 -9.40 3.06
N PRO A 264 -8.73 -10.06 4.22
CA PRO A 264 -9.37 -9.41 5.36
C PRO A 264 -8.45 -8.34 5.93
N SER A 265 -9.04 -7.26 6.44
CA SER A 265 -8.30 -6.19 7.11
C SER A 265 -7.39 -6.78 8.20
N GLU A 266 -6.09 -6.45 8.16
CA GLU A 266 -5.07 -6.98 9.08
C GLU A 266 -4.95 -8.53 9.11
N GLY A 267 -5.41 -9.23 8.06
CA GLY A 267 -5.46 -10.69 8.04
C GLY A 267 -6.45 -11.29 9.05
N SER A 268 -7.38 -10.49 9.58
CA SER A 268 -8.29 -10.90 10.64
C SER A 268 -9.45 -11.78 10.14
N ILE A 269 -9.57 -12.99 10.67
CA ILE A 269 -10.65 -13.93 10.30
C ILE A 269 -11.29 -14.57 11.54
N SER A 270 -12.53 -15.00 11.36
CA SER A 270 -13.27 -15.91 12.24
C SER A 270 -14.09 -16.86 11.36
N ASN A 271 -14.62 -17.95 11.93
CA ASN A 271 -15.48 -18.87 11.19
C ASN A 271 -16.66 -18.16 10.50
N GLU A 272 -17.29 -17.19 11.20
CA GLU A 272 -18.39 -16.40 10.63
C GLU A 272 -17.93 -15.44 9.52
N THR A 273 -16.70 -14.92 9.59
CA THR A 273 -16.11 -14.11 8.51
C THR A 273 -15.93 -14.95 7.24
N ILE A 274 -15.48 -16.20 7.36
CA ILE A 274 -15.32 -17.09 6.21
C ILE A 274 -16.68 -17.46 5.58
N LYS A 275 -17.72 -17.68 6.39
CA LYS A 275 -19.09 -17.89 5.90
C LYS A 275 -19.60 -16.67 5.12
N LEU A 276 -19.38 -15.46 5.64
CA LEU A 276 -19.73 -14.22 4.94
C LEU A 276 -19.00 -14.09 3.59
N PHE A 277 -17.73 -14.49 3.52
CA PHE A 277 -16.99 -14.55 2.25
C PHE A 277 -17.60 -15.56 1.27
N LYS A 278 -17.98 -16.75 1.76
CA LYS A 278 -18.62 -17.78 0.93
C LYS A 278 -19.95 -17.30 0.33
N GLU A 279 -20.79 -16.64 1.13
CA GLU A 279 -22.07 -16.06 0.70
C GLU A 279 -21.89 -15.03 -0.43
N ASN A 280 -20.74 -14.36 -0.45
CA ASN A 280 -20.37 -13.36 -1.46
C ASN A 280 -19.50 -13.93 -2.61
N LEU A 281 -19.51 -15.25 -2.79
CA LEU A 281 -18.83 -15.98 -3.87
C LEU A 281 -17.30 -15.81 -3.88
N ILE A 282 -16.69 -15.47 -2.75
CA ILE A 282 -15.25 -15.47 -2.59
C ILE A 282 -14.74 -16.91 -2.56
N LEU A 283 -13.67 -17.18 -3.31
CA LEU A 283 -13.09 -18.51 -3.46
C LEU A 283 -11.85 -18.70 -2.59
N TRP A 284 -11.13 -17.63 -2.28
CA TRP A 284 -9.96 -17.69 -1.42
C TRP A 284 -9.75 -16.44 -0.55
N THR A 285 -9.10 -16.66 0.59
CA THR A 285 -8.64 -15.62 1.52
C THR A 285 -7.29 -16.00 2.13
N ALA A 286 -6.70 -15.11 2.92
CA ALA A 286 -5.45 -15.39 3.63
C ALA A 286 -5.42 -14.75 5.02
N SER A 287 -4.58 -15.29 5.91
CA SER A 287 -4.40 -14.81 7.28
C SER A 287 -2.96 -15.03 7.78
N ASP A 288 -2.65 -14.58 8.99
CA ASP A 288 -1.32 -14.73 9.61
C ASP A 288 -1.12 -16.15 10.18
N GLU A 289 0.13 -16.61 10.21
CA GLU A 289 0.51 -17.91 10.76
C GLU A 289 0.06 -18.12 12.21
N ASP A 290 0.02 -17.06 13.03
CA ASP A 290 -0.43 -17.16 14.42
C ASP A 290 -1.92 -17.54 14.52
N VAL A 291 -2.75 -17.09 13.56
CA VAL A 291 -4.16 -17.49 13.49
C VAL A 291 -4.27 -18.98 13.20
N LEU A 292 -3.47 -19.50 12.27
CA LEU A 292 -3.44 -20.93 11.98
C LEU A 292 -3.03 -21.74 13.21
N PHE A 293 -1.87 -21.40 13.81
CA PHE A 293 -1.29 -22.15 14.90
C PHE A 293 -2.22 -22.25 16.12
N ASN A 294 -2.93 -21.16 16.44
CA ASN A 294 -3.92 -21.17 17.51
C ASN A 294 -5.17 -21.98 17.14
N SER A 295 -5.58 -21.96 15.86
CA SER A 295 -6.75 -22.69 15.37
C SER A 295 -6.56 -24.22 15.36
N ILE A 296 -5.35 -24.71 15.01
CA ILE A 296 -5.06 -26.15 14.92
C ILE A 296 -4.29 -26.70 16.13
N ASN A 297 -3.85 -25.82 17.05
CA ASN A 297 -3.03 -26.15 18.21
C ASN A 297 -1.74 -26.95 17.86
N ASP A 298 -1.09 -26.60 16.75
CA ASP A 298 0.16 -27.19 16.27
C ASP A 298 1.05 -26.11 15.63
N ARG A 299 2.24 -25.92 16.19
CA ARG A 299 3.21 -24.88 15.78
C ARG A 299 4.24 -25.36 14.76
N LYS A 300 4.05 -26.53 14.14
CA LYS A 300 4.91 -26.97 13.02
C LYS A 300 4.82 -25.99 11.86
N ILE A 301 5.95 -25.41 11.46
CA ILE A 301 6.02 -24.44 10.36
C ILE A 301 5.56 -25.05 9.03
N GLU A 302 5.67 -26.36 8.85
CA GLU A 302 5.19 -27.05 7.66
C GLU A 302 3.67 -26.90 7.45
N ASN A 303 2.91 -26.55 8.51
CA ASN A 303 1.47 -26.31 8.42
C ASN A 303 1.14 -25.03 7.65
N ILE A 304 1.93 -23.96 7.75
CA ILE A 304 1.62 -22.70 7.02
C ILE A 304 1.75 -22.84 5.50
N TYR A 305 2.46 -23.88 5.02
CA TYR A 305 2.65 -24.13 3.60
C TYR A 305 1.55 -25.00 2.97
N LYS A 306 0.55 -25.42 3.74
CA LYS A 306 -0.63 -26.15 3.26
C LYS A 306 -1.75 -25.17 2.93
N VAL A 307 -2.61 -25.57 2.00
CA VAL A 307 -3.85 -24.86 1.71
C VAL A 307 -4.96 -25.49 2.54
N TYR A 308 -5.62 -24.68 3.36
CA TYR A 308 -6.76 -25.12 4.15
C TYR A 308 -8.05 -24.79 3.42
N ASN A 309 -9.12 -25.54 3.69
CA ASN A 309 -10.44 -25.25 3.16
C ASN A 309 -11.45 -25.22 4.31
N TYR A 310 -12.24 -24.16 4.37
CA TYR A 310 -13.34 -24.03 5.33
C TYR A 310 -14.55 -23.47 4.60
N GLU A 311 -15.70 -24.16 4.69
CA GLU A 311 -16.94 -23.76 4.01
C GLU A 311 -16.78 -23.53 2.49
N GLY A 312 -15.83 -24.24 1.86
CA GLY A 312 -15.53 -24.12 0.44
C GLY A 312 -14.72 -22.88 0.04
N VAL A 313 -14.16 -22.13 1.02
CA VAL A 313 -13.19 -21.05 0.80
C VAL A 313 -11.79 -21.58 1.11
N ASN A 314 -10.85 -21.40 0.18
CA ASN A 314 -9.45 -21.75 0.40
C ASN A 314 -8.76 -20.69 1.24
N ILE A 315 -8.01 -21.11 2.25
CA ILE A 315 -7.30 -20.23 3.19
C ILE A 315 -5.81 -20.50 3.08
N PHE A 316 -5.07 -19.43 2.78
CA PHE A 316 -3.61 -19.41 2.75
C PHE A 316 -3.07 -18.72 4.00
N PHE A 317 -1.92 -19.15 4.48
CA PHE A 317 -1.29 -18.53 5.65
C PHE A 317 0.05 -17.90 5.30
N ARG A 318 0.23 -16.68 5.79
CA ARG A 318 1.41 -15.84 5.59
C ARG A 318 2.64 -16.51 6.20
N ASP A 319 3.72 -16.61 5.44
CA ASP A 319 5.06 -16.83 5.99
C ASP A 319 5.53 -15.48 6.55
N LYS A 320 5.36 -15.29 7.87
CA LYS A 320 5.64 -14.01 8.53
C LYS A 320 7.10 -13.63 8.34
N TYR A 321 8.01 -14.60 8.46
CA TYR A 321 9.44 -14.37 8.32
C TYR A 321 9.81 -13.81 6.93
N LEU A 322 9.39 -14.48 5.84
CA LEU A 322 9.73 -14.05 4.48
C LEU A 322 9.06 -12.72 4.12
N SER A 323 7.85 -12.49 4.64
CA SER A 323 7.12 -11.24 4.47
C SER A 323 7.82 -10.08 5.18
N ASP A 324 8.13 -10.23 6.47
CA ASP A 324 8.83 -9.20 7.26
C ASP A 324 10.27 -9.00 6.79
N ALA A 325 10.87 -10.02 6.18
CA ALA A 325 12.18 -9.88 5.58
C ALA A 325 12.19 -8.81 4.49
N ILE A 326 11.19 -8.81 3.60
CA ILE A 326 11.03 -7.76 2.58
C ILE A 326 10.63 -6.44 3.23
N GLY A 327 9.70 -6.46 4.18
CA GLY A 327 9.20 -5.23 4.81
C GLY A 327 10.27 -4.46 5.60
N PHE A 328 11.16 -5.16 6.32
CA PHE A 328 11.95 -4.53 7.38
C PHE A 328 13.42 -4.94 7.43
N ARG A 329 13.81 -6.08 6.84
CA ARG A 329 15.18 -6.61 7.00
C ARG A 329 16.06 -6.37 5.79
N TYR A 330 15.54 -6.68 4.60
CA TYR A 330 16.30 -6.63 3.36
C TYR A 330 16.66 -5.21 2.92
N GLN A 331 15.95 -4.19 3.41
CA GLN A 331 16.34 -2.78 3.28
C GLN A 331 17.76 -2.47 3.81
N ASN A 332 18.30 -3.30 4.70
CA ASN A 332 19.63 -3.14 5.30
C ASN A 332 20.69 -4.07 4.70
N LEU A 333 20.34 -4.86 3.67
CA LEU A 333 21.26 -5.79 3.02
C LEU A 333 21.58 -5.31 1.60
N ASP A 334 22.74 -5.72 1.09
CA ASP A 334 22.97 -5.60 -0.34
C ASP A 334 21.96 -6.48 -1.12
N PRO A 335 21.48 -6.04 -2.30
CA PRO A 335 20.44 -6.75 -3.04
C PRO A 335 20.78 -8.22 -3.36
N LYS A 336 22.05 -8.55 -3.61
CA LYS A 336 22.46 -9.93 -3.95
C LYS A 336 22.34 -10.84 -2.73
N SER A 337 22.74 -10.37 -1.55
CA SER A 337 22.59 -11.12 -0.29
C SER A 337 21.14 -11.30 0.11
N ALA A 338 20.30 -10.26 -0.04
CA ALA A 338 18.86 -10.35 0.23
C ALA A 338 18.18 -11.42 -0.63
N VAL A 339 18.43 -11.41 -1.95
CA VAL A 339 17.90 -12.41 -2.88
C VAL A 339 18.43 -13.81 -2.55
N LYS A 340 19.72 -13.93 -2.21
CA LYS A 340 20.31 -15.22 -1.84
C LYS A 340 19.64 -15.81 -0.58
N ASP A 341 19.45 -15.02 0.48
CA ASP A 341 18.75 -15.47 1.69
C ASP A 341 17.31 -15.91 1.38
N PHE A 342 16.58 -15.12 0.59
CA PHE A 342 15.21 -15.45 0.19
C PHE A 342 15.14 -16.79 -0.56
N ILE A 343 16.00 -17.00 -1.55
CA ILE A 343 16.04 -18.24 -2.34
C ILE A 343 16.47 -19.45 -1.50
N LEU A 344 17.46 -19.29 -0.61
CA LEU A 344 17.89 -20.37 0.28
C LEU A 344 16.77 -20.82 1.22
N ARG A 345 15.94 -19.90 1.70
CA ARG A 345 14.78 -20.22 2.53
C ARG A 345 13.72 -21.00 1.77
N LEU A 346 13.41 -20.60 0.54
CA LEU A 346 12.50 -21.37 -0.30
C LEU A 346 13.01 -22.79 -0.57
N ARG A 347 14.33 -22.95 -0.79
CA ARG A 347 14.94 -24.28 -0.93
C ARG A 347 14.80 -25.11 0.34
N TYR A 348 15.06 -24.51 1.50
CA TYR A 348 14.89 -25.18 2.79
C TYR A 348 13.44 -25.63 3.03
N ILE A 349 12.46 -24.80 2.69
CA ILE A 349 11.03 -25.15 2.76
C ILE A 349 10.71 -26.31 1.82
N TYR A 350 11.24 -26.27 0.59
CA TYR A 350 11.10 -27.36 -0.38
C TYR A 350 11.73 -28.67 0.10
N GLU A 351 12.90 -28.64 0.75
CA GLU A 351 13.57 -29.87 1.22
C GLU A 351 12.89 -30.49 2.45
N ARG A 352 12.26 -29.66 3.30
CA ARG A 352 11.64 -30.12 4.56
C ARG A 352 10.22 -30.66 4.44
N THR A 353 9.52 -30.32 3.38
CA THR A 353 8.15 -30.79 3.15
C THR A 353 8.16 -32.07 2.31
N ASP A 354 7.11 -32.88 2.37
CA ASP A 354 6.92 -34.07 1.51
C ASP A 354 5.80 -33.87 0.46
N PHE A 355 5.03 -32.79 0.57
CA PHE A 355 3.99 -32.34 -0.37
C PHE A 355 4.49 -31.18 -1.25
N ASN A 356 3.62 -30.60 -2.09
CA ASN A 356 3.92 -29.38 -2.84
C ASN A 356 3.64 -28.12 -1.98
N PRO A 357 4.63 -27.48 -1.35
CA PRO A 357 4.38 -26.34 -0.46
C PRO A 357 3.89 -25.11 -1.23
N VAL A 358 2.97 -24.37 -0.60
CA VAL A 358 2.54 -23.03 -1.02
C VAL A 358 3.09 -22.02 -0.03
N VAL A 359 4.07 -21.24 -0.44
CA VAL A 359 4.68 -20.17 0.37
C VAL A 359 3.97 -18.86 0.04
N SER A 360 3.26 -18.30 1.03
CA SER A 360 2.53 -17.03 0.86
C SER A 360 3.31 -15.89 1.49
N VAL A 361 3.78 -14.96 0.66
CA VAL A 361 4.49 -13.74 1.08
C VAL A 361 3.49 -12.58 0.97
N ILE A 362 3.05 -12.07 2.11
CA ILE A 362 1.94 -11.13 2.22
C ILE A 362 2.38 -9.92 3.04
N LEU A 363 2.28 -8.73 2.48
CA LEU A 363 2.69 -7.49 3.14
C LEU A 363 2.10 -6.26 2.46
N ASP A 364 2.15 -5.14 3.17
CA ASP A 364 1.80 -3.84 2.60
C ASP A 364 2.67 -3.51 1.40
N GLY A 365 2.02 -3.04 0.35
CA GLY A 365 2.64 -2.85 -0.95
C GLY A 365 3.38 -1.53 -1.10
N GLU A 366 3.21 -0.58 -0.18
CA GLU A 366 3.79 0.77 -0.27
C GLU A 366 4.85 1.08 0.79
N ASN A 367 4.83 0.40 1.94
CA ASN A 367 5.59 0.82 3.13
C ASN A 367 7.10 0.60 3.04
N ALA A 368 7.56 -0.45 2.34
CA ALA A 368 8.95 -0.86 2.38
C ALA A 368 9.87 0.05 1.52
N TRP A 369 9.35 0.59 0.42
CA TRP A 369 10.20 1.03 -0.69
C TRP A 369 10.88 2.37 -0.47
N GLU A 370 10.43 3.17 0.49
CA GLU A 370 11.16 4.38 0.89
C GLU A 370 12.53 4.06 1.49
N PHE A 371 12.77 2.85 1.97
CA PHE A 371 14.00 2.51 2.67
C PHE A 371 15.02 1.76 1.82
N TYR A 372 14.65 1.38 0.59
CA TYR A 372 15.53 0.73 -0.37
C TYR A 372 16.30 1.77 -1.18
N GLU A 373 17.54 1.43 -1.56
CA GLU A 373 18.43 2.25 -2.38
C GLU A 373 18.19 2.09 -3.89
#